data_AF-A0A564STL5-F1
#
_entry.id   AF-A0A564STL5-F1
#
_cell.length_a   1.000
_cell.length_b   1.000
_cell.length_c   1.000
_cell.angle_alpha   90.00
_cell.angle_beta   90.00
_cell.angle_gamma   90.00
#
_symmetry.space_group_name_H-M   'P 1'
#
loop_
_entity.id
_entity.type
_entity.pdbx_description
1 polymer ?
#
loop_
_entity_poly.entity_id
_entity_poly.type
_entity_poly.pdbx_seq_one_letter_code
_entity_poly.pdbx_strand_id
1 'polypeptide(L)'
;MSDECMSRAIAILDTVFKTIESLGGSINSDLSVKIRGDIVRFCMVESQDQVKHEMTKQEAQALVKYNDDIKNHRWASKPQIRKYDKVYNGKLRIVFGARSYIRDNDSEKLEDRLGDILVTLYEKAEENRIVREAREEAERKRVEEERRREENRQRKEQEIRLVKELVNKAEDYRIAKEIREYIQAMIDSGNEDITPEWIEWALKKADWYDPSIATEDEYLGKRQHEKSAEEKEKSLQDSIRKSWYW
;
A
#
# COMPACT_ATOMS: atom_id res chain seq x y z
N MET A 1 -2.02 8.38 -37.99
CA MET A 1 -2.05 9.62 -38.80
C MET A 1 -1.59 9.26 -40.19
N SER A 2 -2.19 9.89 -41.19
CA SER A 2 -1.74 9.94 -42.57
C SER A 2 -0.43 10.73 -42.67
N ASP A 3 0.38 10.45 -43.70
CA ASP A 3 1.67 11.11 -43.91
C ASP A 3 1.52 12.61 -44.12
N GLU A 4 0.46 13.03 -44.82
CA GLU A 4 0.14 14.44 -45.05
C GLU A 4 -0.17 15.18 -43.73
N CYS A 5 -0.95 14.56 -42.84
CA CYS A 5 -1.21 15.11 -41.51
C CYS A 5 0.03 15.13 -40.62
N MET A 6 1.00 14.23 -40.85
CA MET A 6 2.24 14.18 -40.07
C MET A 6 3.05 15.46 -40.21
N SER A 7 3.25 15.92 -41.45
CA SER A 7 3.98 17.17 -41.73
C SER A 7 3.32 18.38 -41.05
N ARG A 8 1.98 18.45 -41.13
CA ARG A 8 1.18 19.50 -40.50
C ARG A 8 1.29 19.48 -38.98
N ALA A 9 1.19 18.29 -38.37
CA ALA A 9 1.35 18.14 -36.93
C ALA A 9 2.75 18.54 -36.45
N ILE A 10 3.80 18.18 -37.19
CA ILE A 10 5.18 18.57 -36.86
C ILE A 10 5.33 20.10 -36.88
N ALA A 11 4.77 20.79 -37.88
CA ALA A 11 4.83 22.26 -37.95
C ALA A 11 4.09 22.96 -36.79
N ILE A 12 2.92 22.43 -36.40
CA ILE A 12 2.17 22.92 -35.23
C ILE A 12 3.00 22.72 -33.96
N LEU A 13 3.53 21.51 -33.74
CA LEU A 13 4.33 21.18 -32.57
C LEU A 13 5.60 22.03 -32.50
N ASP A 14 6.31 22.21 -33.61
CA ASP A 14 7.52 23.04 -33.69
C ASP A 14 7.22 24.49 -33.27
N THR A 15 6.11 25.06 -33.75
CA THR A 15 5.70 26.42 -33.38
C THR A 15 5.35 26.52 -31.90
N VAL A 16 4.59 25.55 -31.38
CA VAL A 16 4.22 25.48 -29.96
C VAL A 16 5.46 25.34 -29.08
N PHE A 17 6.37 24.42 -29.41
CA PHE A 17 7.59 24.16 -28.65
C PHE A 17 8.51 25.37 -28.62
N LYS A 18 8.79 26.00 -29.77
CA LYS A 18 9.58 27.24 -29.84
C LYS A 18 8.97 28.36 -29.00
N THR A 19 7.64 28.46 -28.99
CA THR A 19 6.94 29.46 -28.17
C THR A 19 7.06 29.15 -26.68
N ILE A 20 7.02 27.87 -26.29
CA ILE A 20 7.18 27.49 -24.88
C ILE A 20 8.62 27.72 -24.41
N GLU A 21 9.62 27.41 -25.23
CA GLU A 21 11.02 27.71 -24.94
C GLU A 21 11.26 29.21 -24.78
N SER A 22 10.68 30.04 -25.65
CA SER A 22 10.80 31.50 -25.54
C SER A 22 10.13 32.07 -24.28
N LEU A 23 9.09 31.40 -23.77
CA LEU A 23 8.43 31.72 -22.50
C LEU A 23 9.10 31.07 -21.28
N GLY A 24 10.27 30.45 -21.44
CA GLY A 24 11.08 29.89 -20.36
C GLY A 24 10.70 28.47 -19.91
N GLY A 25 9.90 27.76 -20.70
CA GLY A 25 9.68 26.31 -20.55
C GLY A 25 10.79 25.49 -21.19
N SER A 26 10.75 24.17 -21.00
CA SER A 26 11.68 23.24 -21.65
C SER A 26 10.95 22.00 -22.16
N ILE A 27 11.43 21.39 -23.25
CA ILE A 27 10.84 20.18 -23.82
C ILE A 27 11.70 18.98 -23.42
N ASN A 28 11.06 17.91 -22.94
CA ASN A 28 11.71 16.66 -22.57
C ASN A 28 11.90 15.76 -23.80
N SER A 29 12.75 14.74 -23.69
CA SER A 29 13.01 13.78 -24.77
C SER A 29 11.78 12.96 -25.19
N ASP A 30 10.79 12.83 -24.32
CA ASP A 30 9.49 12.18 -24.61
C ASP A 30 8.46 13.14 -25.25
N LEU A 31 8.89 14.34 -25.66
CA LEU A 31 8.06 15.42 -26.19
C LEU A 31 7.03 15.98 -25.19
N SER A 32 7.17 15.64 -23.90
CA SER A 32 6.42 16.33 -22.85
C SER A 32 7.01 17.70 -22.58
N VAL A 33 6.16 18.62 -22.17
CA VAL A 33 6.55 20.01 -21.94
C VAL A 33 6.66 20.26 -20.45
N LYS A 34 7.78 20.83 -20.03
CA LYS A 34 7.99 21.32 -18.67
C LYS A 34 7.72 22.81 -18.61
N ILE A 35 6.70 23.19 -17.84
CA ILE A 35 6.29 24.57 -17.61
C ILE A 35 6.38 24.83 -16.11
N ARG A 36 7.18 25.82 -15.70
CA ARG A 36 7.35 26.20 -14.27
C ARG A 36 7.72 25.05 -13.32
N GLY A 37 8.36 24.00 -13.84
CA GLY A 37 8.77 22.83 -13.06
C GLY A 37 7.83 21.63 -13.18
N ASP A 38 6.60 21.82 -13.64
CA ASP A 38 5.60 20.78 -13.79
C ASP A 38 5.52 20.28 -15.24
N ILE A 39 5.30 18.97 -15.40
CA ILE A 39 5.33 18.30 -16.70
C ILE A 39 3.90 18.15 -17.21
N VAL A 40 3.67 18.59 -18.45
CA VAL A 40 2.42 18.43 -19.19
C VAL A 40 2.65 17.50 -20.36
N ARG A 41 1.82 16.45 -20.43
CA ARG A 41 1.80 15.49 -21.54
C ARG A 41 0.54 15.71 -22.36
N PHE A 42 0.69 15.70 -23.67
CA PHE A 42 -0.42 15.78 -24.60
C PHE A 42 -0.11 14.93 -25.83
N CYS A 43 -1.12 14.64 -26.64
CA CYS A 43 -0.94 13.90 -27.89
C CYS A 43 -1.72 14.51 -29.05
N MET A 44 -1.19 14.38 -30.25
CA MET A 44 -1.88 14.73 -31.49
C MET A 44 -2.44 13.49 -32.16
N VAL A 45 -3.68 13.59 -32.62
CA VAL A 45 -4.41 12.49 -33.27
C VAL A 45 -5.15 13.03 -34.48
N GLU A 46 -5.14 12.29 -35.58
CA GLU A 46 -6.03 12.54 -36.72
C GLU A 46 -7.32 11.74 -36.58
N SER A 47 -8.43 12.39 -36.88
CA SER A 47 -9.75 11.79 -36.83
C SER A 47 -9.96 10.82 -38.00
N GLN A 48 -10.84 9.85 -37.78
CA GLN A 48 -11.21 8.87 -38.79
C GLN A 48 -12.72 8.90 -39.00
N ASP A 49 -13.14 8.98 -40.27
CA ASP A 49 -14.53 8.83 -40.66
C ASP A 49 -14.87 7.36 -40.85
N GLN A 50 -16.12 7.01 -40.56
CA GLN A 50 -16.67 5.68 -40.81
C GLN A 50 -17.35 5.68 -42.17
N VAL A 51 -16.73 5.04 -43.14
CA VAL A 51 -17.28 4.84 -44.48
C VAL A 51 -17.89 3.44 -44.55
N LYS A 52 -19.02 3.27 -45.24
CA LYS A 52 -19.63 1.95 -45.40
C LYS A 52 -18.65 1.00 -46.08
N HIS A 53 -18.39 -0.15 -45.47
CA HIS A 53 -17.42 -1.11 -45.98
C HIS A 53 -17.92 -1.73 -47.30
N GLU A 54 -17.07 -1.68 -48.31
CA GLU A 54 -17.31 -2.38 -49.58
C GLU A 54 -16.75 -3.79 -49.47
N MET A 55 -17.65 -4.77 -49.60
CA MET A 55 -17.32 -6.19 -49.45
C MET A 55 -16.25 -6.60 -50.48
N THR A 56 -15.14 -7.14 -49.98
CA THR A 56 -14.07 -7.63 -50.85
C THR A 56 -14.50 -8.91 -51.59
N LYS A 57 -13.84 -9.22 -52.71
CA LYS A 57 -14.09 -10.47 -53.46
C LYS A 57 -13.94 -11.72 -52.57
N GLN A 58 -12.99 -11.69 -51.63
CA GLN A 58 -12.75 -12.79 -50.70
C GLN A 58 -13.87 -12.93 -49.65
N GLU A 59 -14.36 -11.81 -49.11
CA GLU A 59 -15.49 -11.81 -48.16
C GLU A 59 -16.79 -12.22 -48.83
N ALA A 60 -17.01 -11.81 -50.07
CA ALA A 60 -18.12 -12.25 -50.90
C ALA A 60 -18.06 -13.77 -51.13
N GLN A 61 -16.89 -14.31 -51.48
CA GLN A 61 -16.67 -15.75 -51.65
C GLN A 61 -16.88 -16.51 -50.35
N ALA A 62 -16.44 -15.97 -49.21
CA ALA A 62 -16.65 -16.57 -47.89
C ALA A 62 -18.14 -16.63 -47.53
N LEU A 63 -18.92 -15.60 -47.85
CA LEU A 63 -20.38 -15.61 -47.66
C LEU A 63 -21.07 -16.63 -48.57
N VAL A 64 -20.65 -16.73 -49.83
CA VAL A 64 -21.19 -17.73 -50.77
C VAL A 64 -20.90 -19.14 -50.25
N LYS A 65 -19.66 -19.41 -49.82
CA LYS A 65 -19.26 -20.70 -49.25
C LYS A 65 -20.07 -21.03 -47.99
N TYR A 66 -20.22 -20.08 -47.07
CA TYR A 66 -21.05 -20.24 -45.87
C TYR A 66 -22.49 -20.60 -46.23
N ASN A 67 -23.10 -19.90 -47.18
CA ASN A 67 -24.48 -20.18 -47.59
C ASN A 67 -24.62 -21.56 -48.24
N ASP A 68 -23.64 -22.00 -49.04
CA ASP A 68 -23.63 -23.33 -49.66
C ASP A 68 -23.46 -24.44 -48.62
N ASP A 69 -22.54 -24.28 -47.66
CA ASP A 69 -22.35 -25.26 -46.58
C ASP A 69 -23.62 -25.41 -45.71
N ILE A 70 -24.27 -24.31 -45.33
CA ILE A 70 -25.54 -24.34 -44.57
C ILE A 70 -26.66 -25.00 -45.38
N LYS A 71 -26.77 -24.71 -46.68
CA LYS A 71 -27.76 -25.33 -47.58
C LYS A 71 -27.54 -26.85 -47.68
N ASN A 72 -26.29 -27.29 -47.64
CA ASN A 72 -25.92 -28.70 -47.66
C ASN A 72 -25.94 -29.36 -46.26
N HIS A 73 -26.58 -28.73 -45.26
CA HIS A 73 -26.66 -29.19 -43.87
C HIS A 73 -25.30 -29.45 -43.20
N ARG A 74 -24.24 -28.79 -43.68
CA ARG A 74 -22.91 -28.81 -43.07
C ARG A 74 -22.79 -27.71 -42.03
N TRP A 75 -22.04 -27.97 -40.98
CA TRP A 75 -21.72 -26.95 -40.00
C TRP A 75 -20.73 -25.94 -40.60
N ALA A 76 -21.07 -24.65 -40.56
CA ALA A 76 -20.21 -23.56 -41.00
C ALA A 76 -20.40 -22.32 -40.11
N SER A 77 -19.30 -21.62 -39.82
CA SER A 77 -19.31 -20.38 -39.06
C SER A 77 -19.55 -19.18 -39.98
N LYS A 78 -20.43 -18.26 -39.57
CA LYS A 78 -20.78 -17.08 -40.37
C LYS A 78 -19.56 -16.13 -40.46
N PRO A 79 -19.13 -15.74 -41.67
CA PRO A 79 -18.05 -14.77 -41.84
C PRO A 79 -18.35 -13.45 -41.13
N GLN A 80 -17.42 -12.99 -40.30
CA GLN A 80 -17.55 -11.72 -39.57
C GLN A 80 -17.00 -10.57 -40.42
N ILE A 81 -17.86 -10.01 -41.27
CA ILE A 81 -17.51 -8.89 -42.14
C ILE A 81 -17.84 -7.57 -41.43
N ARG A 82 -16.90 -6.62 -41.44
CA ARG A 82 -17.08 -5.31 -40.83
C ARG A 82 -18.12 -4.49 -41.59
N LYS A 83 -18.92 -3.70 -40.86
CA LYS A 83 -19.94 -2.81 -41.46
C LYS A 83 -19.35 -1.52 -42.03
N TYR A 84 -18.26 -1.03 -41.43
CA TYR A 84 -17.62 0.23 -41.78
C TYR A 84 -16.10 0.09 -41.83
N ASP A 85 -15.50 0.84 -42.75
CA ASP A 85 -14.08 1.12 -42.82
C ASP A 85 -13.78 2.45 -42.14
N LYS A 86 -12.64 2.52 -41.45
CA LYS A 86 -12.14 3.76 -40.84
C LYS A 86 -11.12 4.37 -41.77
N VAL A 87 -11.44 5.55 -42.31
CA VAL A 87 -10.56 6.29 -43.22
C VAL A 87 -10.16 7.59 -42.55
N TYR A 88 -8.88 7.91 -42.58
CA TYR A 88 -8.37 9.17 -42.07
C TYR A 88 -8.96 10.34 -42.85
N ASN A 89 -9.43 11.36 -42.15
CA ASN A 89 -10.19 12.47 -42.75
C ASN A 89 -9.44 13.81 -42.78
N GLY A 90 -8.15 13.83 -42.42
CA GLY A 90 -7.33 15.04 -42.41
C GLY A 90 -7.58 16.00 -41.23
N LYS A 91 -8.55 15.71 -40.34
CA LYS A 91 -8.89 16.59 -39.20
C LYS A 91 -8.07 16.21 -37.97
N LEU A 92 -7.17 17.10 -37.57
CA LEU A 92 -6.31 16.94 -36.41
C LEU A 92 -7.01 17.35 -35.11
N ARG A 93 -6.59 16.72 -34.00
CA ARG A 93 -6.94 17.13 -32.64
C ARG A 93 -5.74 16.97 -31.71
N ILE A 94 -5.58 17.91 -30.78
CA ILE A 94 -4.64 17.85 -29.67
C ILE A 94 -5.42 17.46 -28.41
N VAL A 95 -4.92 16.48 -27.68
CA VAL A 95 -5.54 15.95 -26.46
C VAL A 95 -4.60 16.19 -25.28
N PHE A 96 -5.06 16.96 -24.29
CA PHE A 96 -4.31 17.34 -23.09
C PHE A 96 -4.66 16.48 -21.86
N GLY A 97 -5.51 15.45 -22.04
CA GLY A 97 -5.96 14.54 -20.99
C GLY A 97 -7.28 13.86 -21.34
N ALA A 98 -7.90 13.19 -20.37
CA ALA A 98 -9.09 12.35 -20.60
C ALA A 98 -10.32 13.11 -21.14
N ARG A 99 -10.42 14.43 -20.94
CA ARG A 99 -11.58 15.25 -21.32
C ARG A 99 -11.24 16.64 -21.89
N SER A 100 -9.96 16.95 -22.08
CA SER A 100 -9.52 18.24 -22.63
C SER A 100 -8.88 18.01 -23.98
N TYR A 101 -9.47 18.58 -25.02
CA TYR A 101 -8.95 18.51 -26.38
C TYR A 101 -9.36 19.74 -27.19
N ILE A 102 -8.53 20.08 -28.17
CA ILE A 102 -8.80 21.09 -29.20
C ILE A 102 -8.73 20.36 -30.54
N ARG A 103 -9.65 20.64 -31.46
CA ARG A 103 -9.73 19.95 -32.76
C ARG A 103 -9.96 20.94 -33.89
N ASP A 104 -9.55 20.52 -35.09
CA ASP A 104 -10.00 21.14 -36.32
C ASP A 104 -11.53 21.12 -36.39
N ASN A 105 -12.09 22.25 -36.79
CA ASN A 105 -13.48 22.38 -37.20
C ASN A 105 -13.54 22.88 -38.65
N ASP A 106 -14.74 23.11 -39.17
CA ASP A 106 -14.92 23.50 -40.58
C ASP A 106 -14.57 24.98 -40.83
N SER A 107 -14.43 25.78 -39.77
CA SER A 107 -14.16 27.22 -39.80
C SER A 107 -12.75 27.61 -39.33
N GLU A 108 -12.18 26.87 -38.40
CA GLU A 108 -10.90 27.13 -37.75
C GLU A 108 -10.04 25.86 -37.74
N LYS A 109 -8.77 26.04 -38.07
CA LYS A 109 -7.75 25.01 -37.97
C LYS A 109 -6.98 25.14 -36.66
N LEU A 110 -6.28 24.09 -36.27
CA LEU A 110 -5.40 24.12 -35.08
C LEU A 110 -4.34 25.23 -35.16
N GLU A 111 -3.88 25.57 -36.35
CA GLU A 111 -2.91 26.65 -36.62
C GLU A 111 -3.46 28.03 -36.23
N ASP A 112 -4.76 28.26 -36.42
CA ASP A 112 -5.41 29.51 -36.04
C ASP A 112 -5.59 29.62 -34.52
N ARG A 113 -5.47 28.49 -33.82
CA ARG A 113 -5.76 28.33 -32.39
C ARG A 113 -4.52 28.03 -31.54
N LEU A 114 -3.34 28.41 -32.03
CA LEU A 114 -2.08 28.26 -31.29
C LEU A 114 -2.12 28.94 -29.91
N GLY A 115 -2.79 30.09 -29.80
CA GLY A 115 -3.01 30.77 -28.52
C GLY A 115 -3.79 29.92 -27.52
N ASP A 116 -4.93 29.34 -27.95
CA ASP A 116 -5.75 28.46 -27.11
C ASP A 116 -4.97 27.22 -26.65
N ILE A 117 -4.16 26.64 -27.54
CA ILE A 117 -3.30 25.48 -27.25
C ILE A 117 -2.31 25.84 -26.15
N LEU A 118 -1.63 26.98 -26.26
CA LEU A 118 -0.70 27.46 -25.25
C LEU A 118 -1.41 27.70 -23.91
N VAL A 119 -2.53 28.44 -23.91
CA VAL A 119 -3.32 28.68 -22.68
C VAL A 119 -3.68 27.37 -22.00
N THR A 120 -4.20 26.39 -22.75
CA THR A 120 -4.56 25.08 -22.22
C THR A 120 -3.37 24.33 -21.61
N LEU A 121 -2.18 24.43 -22.23
CA LEU A 121 -0.96 23.82 -21.68
C LEU A 121 -0.56 24.45 -20.34
N TYR A 122 -0.64 25.77 -20.21
CA TYR A 122 -0.33 26.47 -18.95
C TYR A 122 -1.36 26.18 -17.86
N GLU A 123 -2.65 26.11 -18.21
CA GLU A 123 -3.70 25.67 -17.27
C GLU A 123 -3.45 24.26 -16.75
N LYS A 124 -3.07 23.34 -17.65
CA LYS A 124 -2.73 21.96 -17.26
C LYS A 124 -1.48 21.86 -16.40
N ALA A 125 -0.48 22.70 -16.65
CA ALA A 125 0.70 22.79 -15.80
C ALA A 125 0.32 23.24 -14.38
N GLU A 126 -0.57 24.22 -14.27
CA GLU A 126 -1.06 24.73 -12.98
C GLU A 126 -1.90 23.68 -12.23
N GLU A 127 -2.80 22.98 -12.91
CA GLU A 127 -3.53 21.85 -12.33
C GLU A 127 -2.59 20.78 -11.77
N ASN A 128 -1.55 20.43 -12.55
CA ASN A 128 -0.55 19.44 -12.12
C ASN A 128 0.23 19.91 -10.88
N ARG A 129 0.57 21.21 -10.81
CA ARG A 129 1.21 21.81 -9.64
C ARG A 129 0.37 21.67 -8.38
N ILE A 130 -0.91 22.05 -8.46
CA ILE A 130 -1.85 21.98 -7.32
C ILE A 130 -1.98 20.54 -6.83
N VAL A 131 -2.13 19.58 -7.75
CA VAL A 131 -2.24 18.15 -7.40
C VAL A 131 -0.96 17.63 -6.74
N ARG A 132 0.21 18.04 -7.24
CA ARG A 132 1.51 17.66 -6.67
C ARG A 132 1.68 18.22 -5.26
N GLU A 133 1.42 19.51 -5.06
CA GLU A 133 1.52 20.17 -3.74
C GLU A 133 0.55 19.54 -2.73
N ALA A 134 -0.70 19.28 -3.12
CA ALA A 134 -1.67 18.60 -2.27
C ALA A 134 -1.22 17.19 -1.86
N ARG A 135 -0.59 16.46 -2.79
CA ARG A 135 -0.02 15.13 -2.52
C ARG A 135 1.16 15.20 -1.55
N GLU A 136 2.06 16.16 -1.74
CA GLU A 136 3.21 16.38 -0.87
C GLU A 136 2.78 16.82 0.55
N GLU A 137 1.74 17.66 0.68
CA GLU A 137 1.18 18.04 1.98
C GLU A 137 0.46 16.86 2.66
N ALA A 138 -0.33 16.09 1.91
CA ALA A 138 -0.99 14.90 2.44
C ALA A 138 0.02 13.87 2.94
N GLU A 139 1.10 13.63 2.20
CA GLU A 139 2.15 12.70 2.61
C GLU A 139 2.88 13.19 3.86
N ARG A 140 3.21 14.49 3.94
CA ARG A 140 3.78 15.09 5.17
C ARG A 140 2.88 14.87 6.39
N LYS A 141 1.56 15.08 6.24
CA LYS A 141 0.59 14.85 7.33
C LYS A 141 0.52 13.38 7.72
N ARG A 142 0.56 12.46 6.74
CA ARG A 142 0.53 11.01 7.00
C ARG A 142 1.76 10.53 7.75
N VAL A 143 2.96 10.95 7.33
CA VAL A 143 4.22 10.57 7.99
C VAL A 143 4.25 11.07 9.43
N GLU A 144 3.85 12.32 9.67
CA GLU A 144 3.82 12.86 11.04
C GLU A 144 2.77 12.17 11.92
N GLU A 145 1.60 11.84 11.37
CA GLU A 145 0.57 11.10 12.09
C GLU A 145 1.01 9.66 12.40
N GLU A 146 1.69 9.00 11.47
CA GLU A 146 2.26 7.66 11.67
C GLU A 146 3.34 7.66 12.75
N ARG A 147 4.26 8.65 12.73
CA ARG A 147 5.26 8.84 13.78
C ARG A 147 4.61 8.97 15.15
N ARG A 148 3.60 9.84 15.28
CA ARG A 148 2.85 10.02 16.54
C ARG A 148 2.13 8.76 16.98
N ARG A 149 1.59 7.97 16.06
CA ARG A 149 0.92 6.70 16.37
C ARG A 149 1.92 5.66 16.86
N GLU A 150 3.09 5.56 16.23
CA GLU A 150 4.14 4.62 16.62
C GLU A 150 4.74 4.98 17.98
N GLU A 151 5.04 6.26 18.23
CA GLU A 151 5.48 6.73 19.55
C GLU A 151 4.46 6.39 20.65
N ASN A 152 3.16 6.62 20.39
CA ASN A 152 2.11 6.26 21.33
C ASN A 152 1.96 4.75 21.51
N ARG A 153 2.17 3.95 20.46
CA ARG A 153 2.16 2.49 20.52
C ARG A 153 3.29 1.98 21.40
N GLN A 154 4.51 2.45 21.17
CA GLN A 154 5.69 2.07 21.96
C GLN A 154 5.52 2.43 23.44
N ARG A 155 5.02 3.64 23.74
CA ARG A 155 4.72 4.03 25.12
C ARG A 155 3.67 3.12 25.76
N LYS A 156 2.59 2.80 25.04
CA LYS A 156 1.56 1.89 25.54
C LYS A 156 2.08 0.46 25.76
N GLU A 157 2.89 -0.05 24.84
CA GLU A 157 3.49 -1.38 24.96
C GLU A 157 4.46 -1.46 26.14
N GLN A 158 5.27 -0.43 26.34
CA GLN A 158 6.15 -0.31 27.51
C GLN A 158 5.33 -0.28 28.80
N GLU A 159 4.28 0.55 28.86
CA GLU A 159 3.40 0.64 30.03
C GLU A 159 2.72 -0.70 30.33
N ILE A 160 2.15 -1.35 29.32
CA ILE A 160 1.52 -2.67 29.47
C ILE A 160 2.52 -3.70 29.99
N ARG A 161 3.77 -3.69 29.48
CA ARG A 161 4.82 -4.60 29.95
C ARG A 161 5.16 -4.34 31.42
N LEU A 162 5.40 -3.08 31.79
CA LEU A 162 5.71 -2.69 33.18
C LEU A 162 4.58 -3.06 34.13
N VAL A 163 3.32 -2.81 33.74
CA VAL A 163 2.15 -3.19 34.55
C VAL A 163 2.06 -4.70 34.72
N LYS A 164 2.29 -5.49 33.67
CA LYS A 164 2.31 -6.96 33.77
C LYS A 164 3.40 -7.46 34.72
N GLU A 165 4.62 -6.95 34.57
CA GLU A 165 5.73 -7.30 35.46
C GLU A 165 5.43 -6.93 36.91
N LEU A 166 4.84 -5.76 37.15
CA LEU A 166 4.44 -5.30 38.48
C LEU A 166 3.37 -6.21 39.10
N VAL A 167 2.33 -6.58 38.34
CA VAL A 167 1.28 -7.50 38.80
C VAL A 167 1.88 -8.86 39.14
N ASN A 168 2.77 -9.39 38.30
CA ASN A 168 3.42 -10.68 38.55
C ASN A 168 4.30 -10.66 39.82
N LYS A 169 5.01 -9.56 40.07
CA LYS A 169 5.77 -9.35 41.31
C LYS A 169 4.83 -9.23 42.51
N ALA A 170 3.77 -8.44 42.41
CA ALA A 170 2.81 -8.25 43.49
C ALA A 170 2.13 -9.57 43.90
N GLU A 171 1.83 -10.43 42.92
CA GLU A 171 1.25 -11.75 43.17
C GLU A 171 2.23 -12.69 43.88
N ASP A 172 3.49 -12.73 43.44
CA ASP A 172 4.55 -13.48 44.12
C ASP A 172 4.75 -12.99 45.57
N TYR A 173 4.70 -11.67 45.79
CA TYR A 173 4.74 -11.07 47.13
C TYR A 173 3.53 -11.47 47.98
N ARG A 174 2.32 -11.49 47.40
CA ARG A 174 1.09 -11.95 48.08
C ARG A 174 1.24 -13.40 48.54
N ILE A 175 1.74 -14.28 47.67
CA ILE A 175 1.97 -15.70 48.00
C ILE A 175 3.00 -15.82 49.13
N ALA A 176 4.11 -15.08 49.08
CA ALA A 176 5.11 -15.10 50.15
C ALA A 176 4.52 -14.69 51.51
N LYS A 177 3.67 -13.65 51.51
CA LYS A 177 2.97 -13.22 52.72
C LYS A 177 2.01 -14.30 53.24
N GLU A 178 1.23 -14.92 52.36
CA GLU A 178 0.30 -16.00 52.71
C GLU A 178 1.03 -17.24 53.25
N ILE A 179 2.19 -17.60 52.69
CA ILE A 179 3.03 -18.69 53.23
C ILE A 179 3.48 -18.37 54.66
N ARG A 180 3.95 -17.14 54.91
CA ARG A 180 4.39 -16.71 56.26
C ARG A 180 3.24 -16.71 57.26
N GLU A 181 2.06 -16.21 56.85
CA GLU A 181 0.85 -16.23 57.68
C GLU A 181 0.41 -17.67 57.99
N TYR A 182 0.46 -18.57 57.01
CA TYR A 182 0.15 -19.99 57.21
C TYR A 182 1.13 -20.66 58.18
N ILE A 183 2.44 -20.43 58.04
CA ILE A 183 3.46 -20.93 58.97
C ILE A 183 3.15 -20.47 60.40
N GLN A 184 2.81 -19.19 60.59
CA GLN A 184 2.47 -18.66 61.91
C GLN A 184 1.21 -19.31 62.48
N ALA A 185 0.14 -19.41 61.68
CA ALA A 185 -1.10 -20.07 62.11
C ALA A 185 -0.88 -21.54 62.49
N MET A 186 0.01 -22.23 61.77
CA MET A 186 0.41 -23.61 62.05
C MET A 186 1.19 -23.72 63.37
N ILE A 187 2.14 -22.82 63.62
CA ILE A 187 2.85 -22.73 64.91
C ILE A 187 1.88 -22.48 66.07
N ASP A 188 0.96 -21.52 65.91
CA ASP A 188 0.00 -21.13 66.96
C ASP A 188 -1.03 -22.23 67.25
N SER A 189 -1.31 -23.11 66.27
CA SER A 189 -2.24 -24.24 66.42
C SER A 189 -1.71 -25.37 67.29
N GLY A 190 -0.40 -25.41 67.57
CA GLY A 190 0.24 -26.47 68.36
C GLY A 190 0.20 -27.85 67.70
N ASN A 191 0.13 -27.90 66.37
CA ASN A 191 0.08 -29.17 65.63
C ASN A 191 1.40 -29.94 65.78
N GLU A 192 1.31 -31.16 66.32
CA GLU A 192 2.46 -32.04 66.65
C GLU A 192 3.24 -32.51 65.40
N ASP A 193 2.65 -32.42 64.21
CA ASP A 193 3.30 -32.82 62.95
C ASP A 193 4.25 -31.74 62.38
N ILE A 194 4.27 -30.54 62.96
CA ILE A 194 5.14 -29.45 62.51
C ILE A 194 6.50 -29.54 63.21
N THR A 195 7.53 -29.87 62.45
CA THR A 195 8.89 -29.86 62.96
C THR A 195 9.61 -28.53 62.69
N PRO A 196 10.63 -28.17 63.50
CA PRO A 196 11.48 -27.00 63.24
C PRO A 196 12.10 -26.99 61.85
N GLU A 197 12.47 -28.16 61.31
CA GLU A 197 13.06 -28.30 59.98
C GLU A 197 12.06 -27.95 58.87
N TRP A 198 10.78 -28.31 59.05
CA TRP A 198 9.73 -27.95 58.11
C TRP A 198 9.49 -26.43 58.11
N ILE A 199 9.51 -25.79 59.29
CA ILE A 199 9.37 -24.33 59.43
C ILE A 199 10.51 -23.62 58.70
N GLU A 200 11.76 -24.05 58.90
CA GLU A 200 12.92 -23.46 58.24
C GLU A 200 12.85 -23.61 56.71
N TRP A 201 12.45 -24.80 56.23
CA TRP A 201 12.23 -25.04 54.81
C TRP A 201 11.13 -24.12 54.25
N ALA A 202 9.98 -24.03 54.92
CA ALA A 202 8.84 -23.24 54.47
C ALA A 202 9.15 -21.73 54.44
N LEU A 203 9.91 -21.23 55.42
CA LEU A 203 10.40 -19.84 55.42
C LEU A 203 11.35 -19.57 54.25
N LYS A 204 12.30 -20.48 53.96
CA LYS A 204 13.16 -20.38 52.78
C LYS A 204 12.35 -20.35 51.48
N LYS A 205 11.25 -21.12 51.40
CA LYS A 205 10.33 -21.05 50.25
C LYS A 205 9.58 -19.73 50.19
N ALA A 206 9.12 -19.17 51.31
CA ALA A 206 8.51 -17.85 51.32
C ALA A 206 9.47 -16.76 50.81
N ASP A 207 10.73 -16.81 51.21
CA ASP A 207 11.77 -15.86 50.78
C ASP A 207 12.15 -16.03 49.30
N TRP A 208 12.03 -17.25 48.76
CA TRP A 208 12.17 -17.51 47.32
C TRP A 208 11.00 -16.96 46.49
N TYR A 209 9.78 -16.94 47.06
CA TYR A 209 8.62 -16.29 46.44
C TYR A 209 8.66 -14.77 46.56
N ASP A 210 9.23 -14.22 47.63
CA ASP A 210 9.23 -12.78 47.91
C ASP A 210 10.15 -12.01 46.94
N PRO A 211 9.62 -11.18 46.02
CA PRO A 211 10.44 -10.45 45.05
C PRO A 211 11.32 -9.36 45.69
N SER A 212 11.10 -8.98 46.96
CA SER A 212 11.92 -7.99 47.67
C SER A 212 13.19 -8.60 48.27
N ILE A 213 13.19 -9.90 48.53
CA ILE A 213 14.33 -10.66 49.03
C ILE A 213 14.99 -11.41 47.85
N ALA A 214 14.16 -12.07 47.04
CA ALA A 214 14.54 -12.80 45.83
C ALA A 214 15.69 -13.79 46.07
N THR A 215 15.60 -14.53 47.19
CA THR A 215 16.59 -15.57 47.55
C THR A 215 16.65 -16.62 46.45
N GLU A 216 17.86 -17.05 46.08
CA GLU A 216 18.05 -18.17 45.18
C GLU A 216 17.90 -19.49 45.95
N ASP A 217 17.04 -20.38 45.45
CA ASP A 217 16.80 -21.66 46.08
C ASP A 217 17.76 -22.72 45.52
N GLU A 218 18.28 -23.59 46.39
CA GLU A 218 19.26 -24.62 46.04
C GLU A 218 18.80 -25.54 44.90
N TYR A 219 17.51 -25.87 44.85
CA TYR A 219 16.94 -26.79 43.86
C TYR A 219 16.12 -26.09 42.78
N LEU A 220 15.46 -24.98 43.14
CA LEU A 220 14.56 -24.26 42.23
C LEU A 220 15.24 -23.07 41.52
N GLY A 221 16.47 -22.72 41.91
CA GLY A 221 17.26 -21.62 41.35
C GLY A 221 16.60 -20.26 41.56
N LYS A 222 16.95 -19.28 40.72
CA LYS A 222 16.36 -17.93 40.78
C LYS A 222 14.96 -17.87 40.18
N ARG A 223 14.00 -17.38 40.95
CA ARG A 223 12.62 -17.16 40.49
C ARG A 223 12.53 -15.95 39.54
N GLN A 224 11.87 -16.13 38.40
CA GLN A 224 11.67 -15.08 37.40
C GLN A 224 10.39 -14.29 37.70
N HIS A 225 10.40 -13.45 38.74
CA HIS A 225 9.20 -12.77 39.28
C HIS A 225 8.42 -11.93 38.25
N GLU A 226 9.11 -11.46 37.21
CA GLU A 226 8.55 -10.63 36.11
C GLU A 226 7.65 -11.42 35.16
N LYS A 227 7.84 -12.74 35.09
CA LYS A 227 7.12 -13.61 34.16
C LYS A 227 5.75 -14.02 34.70
N SER A 228 4.90 -14.48 33.79
CA SER A 228 3.60 -15.04 34.15
C SER A 228 3.74 -16.34 34.94
N ALA A 229 2.69 -16.73 35.66
CA ALA A 229 2.66 -17.99 36.41
C ALA A 229 2.93 -19.21 35.51
N GLU A 230 2.31 -19.25 34.32
CA GLU A 230 2.48 -20.32 33.34
C GLU A 230 3.94 -20.44 32.87
N GLU A 231 4.61 -19.31 32.61
CA GLU A 231 6.02 -19.30 32.20
C GLU A 231 6.95 -19.73 33.32
N LYS A 232 6.66 -19.33 34.56
CA LYS A 232 7.42 -19.76 35.76
C LYS A 232 7.29 -21.26 35.94
N GLU A 233 6.08 -21.81 35.85
CA GLU A 233 5.81 -23.25 35.97
C GLU A 233 6.52 -24.04 34.87
N LYS A 234 6.41 -23.59 33.61
CA LYS A 234 7.11 -24.21 32.49
C LYS A 234 8.63 -24.22 32.70
N SER A 235 9.20 -23.12 33.19
CA SER A 235 10.64 -23.05 33.49
C SER A 235 11.08 -24.07 34.54
N LEU A 236 10.23 -24.36 35.53
CA LEU A 236 10.49 -25.38 36.55
C LEU A 236 10.36 -26.80 35.98
N GLN A 237 9.38 -27.04 35.12
CA GLN A 237 9.23 -28.35 34.45
C GLN A 237 10.40 -28.64 33.50
N ASP A 238 10.89 -27.62 32.79
CA ASP A 238 12.03 -27.73 31.88
C ASP A 238 13.36 -27.94 32.63
N SER A 239 13.54 -27.33 33.81
CA SER A 239 14.75 -27.58 34.63
C SER A 239 14.81 -29.02 35.14
N ILE A 240 13.65 -29.58 35.52
CA ILE A 240 13.53 -31.00 35.88
C ILE A 240 13.94 -31.87 34.70
N ARG A 241 13.34 -31.69 33.51
CA ARG A 241 13.63 -32.51 32.32
C ARG A 241 15.10 -32.51 31.93
N LYS A 242 15.79 -31.36 32.00
CA LYS A 242 17.23 -31.27 31.67
C LYS A 242 18.12 -32.04 32.65
N SER A 243 17.69 -32.22 33.90
CA SER A 243 18.41 -33.02 34.89
C SER A 243 18.39 -34.52 34.62
N TRP A 244 17.50 -35.03 33.75
CA TRP A 244 17.38 -36.47 33.42
C TRP A 244 18.20 -36.91 32.20
N TYR A 245 18.78 -35.97 31.45
CA TYR A 245 19.56 -36.23 30.23
C TYR A 245 21.08 -36.17 30.47
N TRP A 246 21.52 -36.14 31.73
CA TRP A 246 22.91 -36.24 32.17
C TRP A 246 23.12 -37.48 33.02
#